data_AF-A0A6F8XU54-F1
#
_entry.id   AF-A0A6F8XU54-F1
#
_cell.length_a   1.000
_cell.length_b   1.000
_cell.length_c   1.000
_cell.angle_alpha   90.00
_cell.angle_beta   90.00
_cell.angle_gamma   90.00
#
_symmetry.space_group_name_H-M   'P 1'
#
loop_
_entity.id
_entity.type
_entity.pdbx_description
1 polymer ?
#
loop_
_entity_poly.entity_id
_entity_poly.type
_entity_poly.pdbx_seq_one_letter_code
_entity_poly.pdbx_strand_id
1 'polypeptide(L)' 'MSIDGCWPDDLADRVGLIVRDERERLARRRPDLDAADLAAVEDTLWRIADHLLLRRAREVTVDPVAAARLWDAPARHSG' A
#
# COMPACT_ATOMS: atom_id res chain seq x y z
N MET A 1 3.12 25.74 -5.73
CA MET A 1 2.50 24.42 -5.96
C MET A 1 2.69 23.65 -4.67
N SER A 2 1.65 23.57 -3.84
CA SER A 2 1.72 22.96 -2.51
C SER A 2 1.99 21.47 -2.68
N ILE A 3 3.02 20.97 -2.02
CA ILE A 3 3.24 19.52 -1.87
C ILE A 3 2.25 19.13 -0.78
N ASP A 4 0.97 18.98 -1.13
CA ASP A 4 -0.03 18.49 -0.20
C ASP A 4 0.33 17.04 0.10
N GLY A 5 1.08 16.90 1.20
CA GLY A 5 1.68 15.67 1.65
C GLY A 5 0.59 14.63 1.82
N CYS A 6 0.73 13.52 1.10
CA CYS A 6 0.06 12.28 1.45
C CYS A 6 0.59 11.89 2.83
N TRP A 7 -0.13 12.29 3.89
CA TRP A 7 0.23 11.89 5.23
C TRP A 7 0.09 10.36 5.33
N PRO A 8 0.89 9.68 6.16
CA PRO A 8 0.85 8.23 6.31
C PRO A 8 -0.55 7.67 6.61
N ASP A 9 -1.40 8.46 7.25
CA ASP A 9 -2.79 8.11 7.57
C ASP A 9 -3.68 8.13 6.31
N ASP A 10 -3.54 9.13 5.43
CA ASP A 10 -4.24 9.15 4.13
C ASP A 10 -3.83 7.96 3.24
N LEU A 11 -2.57 7.53 3.36
CA LEU A 11 -2.07 6.36 2.65
C LEU A 11 -2.67 5.06 3.20
N ALA A 12 -2.78 4.92 4.52
CA ALA A 12 -3.40 3.76 5.15
C ALA A 12 -4.88 3.64 4.80
N ASP A 13 -5.63 4.74 4.81
CA ASP A 13 -7.04 4.76 4.41
C ASP A 13 -7.21 4.36 2.94
N ARG A 14 -6.32 4.85 2.07
CA ARG A 14 -6.34 4.50 0.64
C ARG A 14 -5.97 3.05 0.38
N VAL A 15 -5.01 2.50 1.14
CA VAL A 15 -4.72 1.06 1.13
C VAL A 15 -5.97 0.27 1.57
N GLY A 16 -6.65 0.70 2.64
CA GLY A 16 -7.86 0.04 3.10
C GLY A 16 -8.96 -0.03 2.04
N LEU A 17 -9.17 1.04 1.28
CA LEU A 17 -10.10 1.04 0.14
C LEU A 17 -9.72 0.02 -0.93
N ILE A 18 -8.44 -0.05 -1.31
CA ILE A 18 -7.94 -0.99 -2.32
C ILE A 18 -8.12 -2.43 -1.84
N VAL A 19 -7.73 -2.72 -0.59
CA VAL A 19 -7.86 -4.06 -0.01
C VAL A 19 -9.33 -4.51 0.00
N ARG A 20 -10.26 -3.63 0.36
CA ARG A 20 -11.70 -3.91 0.32
C ARG A 20 -12.19 -4.18 -1.10
N ASP A 21 -11.85 -3.31 -2.06
CA ASP A 21 -12.26 -3.46 -3.45
C ASP A 21 -11.73 -4.78 -4.06
N GLU A 22 -10.49 -5.15 -3.72
CA GLU A 22 -9.87 -6.41 -4.15
C GLU A 22 -10.54 -7.63 -3.51
N ARG A 23 -10.85 -7.58 -2.21
CA ARG A 23 -11.60 -8.64 -1.52
C ARG A 23 -12.97 -8.85 -2.16
N GLU A 24 -13.71 -7.77 -2.43
CA GLU A 24 -15.01 -7.85 -3.10
C GLU A 24 -14.90 -8.38 -4.53
N ARG A 25 -13.88 -7.93 -5.27
CA ARG A 25 -13.60 -8.44 -6.62
C ARG A 25 -13.29 -9.93 -6.60
N LEU A 26 -12.53 -10.39 -5.61
CA LEU A 26 -12.19 -11.78 -5.45
C LEU A 26 -13.43 -12.61 -5.09
N ALA A 27 -14.24 -12.17 -4.13
CA ALA A 27 -15.49 -12.83 -3.77
C ALA A 27 -16.44 -13.02 -4.96
N ARG A 28 -16.52 -12.03 -5.88
CA ARG A 28 -17.30 -12.15 -7.12
C ARG A 28 -16.71 -13.13 -8.13
N ARG A 29 -15.38 -13.20 -8.25
CA ARG A 29 -14.68 -14.02 -9.26
C ARG A 29 -14.43 -15.46 -8.81
N ARG A 30 -14.41 -15.69 -7.49
CA ARG A 30 -14.09 -16.95 -6.84
C ARG A 30 -15.13 -17.23 -5.75
N PRO A 31 -16.39 -17.53 -6.14
CA PRO A 31 -17.45 -17.85 -5.20
C PRO A 31 -17.21 -19.18 -4.44
N ASP A 32 -16.20 -19.94 -4.86
CA ASP A 32 -15.70 -21.14 -4.19
C ASP A 32 -14.91 -20.84 -2.91
N LEU A 33 -14.44 -19.60 -2.73
CA LEU A 33 -13.71 -19.19 -1.52
C LEU A 33 -14.70 -18.89 -0.40
N ASP A 34 -14.41 -19.42 0.78
CA ASP A 34 -15.18 -19.12 1.96
C ASP A 34 -14.72 -17.81 2.64
N ALA A 35 -15.37 -17.45 3.74
CA ALA A 35 -15.03 -16.24 4.47
C ALA A 35 -13.61 -16.27 5.08
N ALA A 36 -13.09 -17.47 5.41
CA ALA A 36 -11.76 -17.63 5.97
C ALA A 36 -10.69 -17.44 4.90
N ASP A 37 -10.91 -17.97 3.69
CA ASP A 37 -10.04 -17.76 2.54
C ASP A 37 -9.95 -16.27 2.16
N LEU A 38 -11.11 -15.59 2.10
CA LEU A 38 -11.14 -14.16 1.80
C LEU A 38 -10.44 -13.32 2.88
N ALA A 39 -10.54 -13.71 4.15
CA ALA A 39 -9.83 -13.05 5.25
C ALA A 39 -8.31 -13.28 5.16
N ALA A 40 -7.86 -14.48 4.78
CA ALA A 40 -6.44 -14.78 4.58
C ALA A 40 -5.83 -13.96 3.42
N VAL A 41 -6.59 -13.76 2.34
CA VAL A 41 -6.21 -12.87 1.24
C VAL A 41 -6.13 -11.43 1.72
N GLU A 42 -7.12 -10.95 2.46
CA GLU A 42 -7.14 -9.60 3.04
C GLU A 42 -5.91 -9.35 3.92
N ASP A 43 -5.56 -10.29 4.83
CA ASP A 43 -4.35 -10.22 5.66
C ASP A 43 -3.08 -10.17 4.80
N THR A 44 -3.01 -11.00 3.76
CA THR A 44 -1.86 -11.02 2.84
C THR A 44 -1.69 -9.67 2.13
N LEU A 45 -2.78 -9.08 1.65
CA LEU A 45 -2.74 -7.76 0.99
C LEU A 45 -2.31 -6.67 1.97
N TRP A 46 -2.79 -6.68 3.20
CA TRP A 46 -2.35 -5.76 4.25
C TRP A 46 -0.88 -5.90 4.58
N ARG A 47 -0.36 -7.13 4.70
CA ARG A 47 1.07 -7.38 4.92
C ARG A 47 1.94 -6.84 3.80
N ILE A 48 1.52 -7.04 2.55
CA ILE A 48 2.22 -6.50 1.38
C ILE A 48 2.21 -4.97 1.41
N ALA A 49 1.05 -4.36 1.65
CA ALA A 49 0.91 -2.92 1.71
C ALA A 49 1.69 -2.29 2.87
N ASP A 50 1.71 -2.92 4.05
CA ASP A 50 2.52 -2.44 5.17
C ASP A 50 4.02 -2.49 4.83
N HIS A 51 4.50 -3.60 4.27
CA HIS A 51 5.91 -3.77 3.94
C HIS A 51 6.39 -2.81 2.84
N LEU A 52 5.59 -2.64 1.78
CA LEU A 52 5.99 -1.88 0.60
C LEU A 52 5.68 -0.38 0.71
N LEU A 53 4.57 -0.03 1.38
CA LEU A 53 4.03 1.33 1.35
C LEU A 53 4.03 1.96 2.74
N LEU A 54 3.34 1.38 3.72
CA LEU A 54 3.10 2.09 5.00
C LEU A 54 4.36 2.22 5.83
N ARG A 55 5.14 1.15 5.97
CA ARG A 55 6.43 1.19 6.67
C ARG A 55 7.41 2.14 5.99
N ARG A 56 7.46 2.12 4.66
CA ARG A 56 8.30 3.04 3.88
C ARG A 56 7.87 4.50 4.02
N ALA A 57 6.57 4.77 3.98
CA ALA A 57 6.04 6.11 4.19
C ALA A 57 6.40 6.65 5.57
N ARG A 58 6.33 5.82 6.62
CA ARG A 58 6.77 6.18 7.98
C ARG A 58 8.27 6.48 8.06
N GLU A 59 9.12 5.70 7.38
CA GLU A 59 10.57 5.97 7.32
C GLU A 59 10.87 7.32 6.62
N VAL A 60 10.14 7.61 5.55
CA VAL A 60 10.26 8.82 4.72
C VAL A 60 9.71 10.06 5.43
N THR A 61 8.62 9.96 6.19
CA THR A 61 8.09 11.09 6.97
C THR A 61 8.94 11.41 8.20
N VAL A 62 9.68 10.45 8.74
CA VAL A 62 10.61 10.67 9.85
C VAL A 62 11.92 11.35 9.39
N ASP A 63 12.33 11.18 8.12
CA ASP A 63 13.49 11.87 7.52
C ASP A 63 13.13 12.51 6.17
N PRO A 64 12.71 13.80 6.16
CA PRO A 64 12.31 14.50 4.94
C PRO A 64 13.47 14.73 3.95
N VAL A 65 14.73 14.62 4.38
CA VAL A 65 15.90 14.75 3.50
C VAL A 65 16.16 13.42 2.78
N ALA A 66 15.98 12.29 3.47
CA ALA A 66 15.98 10.97 2.83
C ALA A 66 14.82 10.81 1.85
N ALA A 67 13.65 11.38 2.18
CA ALA A 67 12.48 11.42 1.30
C ALA A 67 12.77 12.06 -0.06
N ALA A 68 13.38 13.25 -0.05
CA ALA A 68 13.74 13.98 -1.27
C ALA A 68 14.72 13.19 -2.15
N ARG A 69 15.71 12.52 -1.53
CA ARG A 69 16.69 11.69 -2.25
C ARG A 69 16.08 10.45 -2.91
N LEU A 70 15.00 9.91 -2.34
CA LEU A 70 14.30 8.74 -2.90
C LEU A 70 13.52 9.12 -4.17
N TRP A 71 12.94 10.33 -4.18
CA TRP A 71 12.17 10.85 -5.32
C TRP A 71 13.07 11.28 -6.49
N ASP A 72 14.26 11.80 -6.19
CA ASP A 72 15.25 12.19 -7.20
C ASP A 72 16.12 11.02 -7.71
N ALA A 73 15.97 9.81 -7.15
CA ALA A 73 16.74 8.67 -7.59
C ALA A 73 16.26 8.20 -8.98
N PRO A 74 17.12 8.17 -10.01
CA PRO A 74 16.73 7.67 -11.33
C PRO A 74 16.29 6.22 -11.21
N ALA A 75 15.11 5.90 -11.77
CA ALA A 75 14.57 4.55 -11.81
C ALA A 75 15.64 3.61 -12.40
N ARG A 76 16.24 2.78 -11.53
CA ARG A 76 17.22 1.79 -11.97
C ARG A 76 16.45 0.70 -12.72
N HIS A 77 16.24 0.90 -14.01
CA HIS A 77 15.93 -0.18 -14.93
C HIS A 77 17.22 -0.99 -15.11
N SER A 78 17.38 -2.01 -14.26
CA SER A 78 18.32 -3.09 -14.55
C SER A 78 17.75 -3.88 -15.73
N GLY A 79 18.36 -3.70 -16.89
CA GLY A 79 18.20 -4.59 -18.05
C GLY A 79 18.95 -5.90 -17.91
#